data_AF-A0A2N2KVD3-F1
#
_entry.id   AF-A0A2N2KVD3-F1
#
_cell.length_a   1.000
_cell.length_b   1.000
_cell.length_c   1.000
_cell.angle_alpha   90.00
_cell.angle_beta   90.00
_cell.angle_gamma   90.00
#
_symmetry.space_group_name_H-M   'P 1'
#
loop_
_entity.id
_entity.type
_entity.pdbx_description
1 polymer ?
#
loop_
_entity_poly.entity_id
_entity_poly.type
_entity_poly.pdbx_seq_one_letter_code
_entity_poly.pdbx_strand_id
1 'polypeptide(L)'
;MRKRIAVIIFMTLGMLLSLNAIVTRDDAKAQILNQIMVNSIGKANIYLSTQTVAVGVNVVSHNETIITPYSSSWVTFIDDNPVFGWKHPCRYVFIDASSGSHQVLSATIHPENMPLFEMISNYLLPTISEIELPPIQNTTPERNRDPHLYAIMINGTNLYNKEIRFWNNLSAMYCALKDLGYEDSKIYVHSADGTAANNYDGMERGLDLDKRLPINNDIRFPATLPSIK
;
A
#
# COMPACT_ATOMS: atom_id res chain seq x y z
N MET A 1 50.77 72.47 -18.26
CA MET A 1 49.56 71.90 -18.90
C MET A 1 49.76 70.41 -19.19
N ARG A 2 49.20 69.52 -18.39
CA ARG A 2 48.91 68.13 -18.80
C ARG A 2 47.49 67.80 -18.33
N LYS A 3 46.63 67.51 -19.29
CA LYS A 3 45.19 67.28 -19.12
C LYS A 3 44.97 65.90 -18.49
N ARG A 4 43.92 65.86 -17.67
CA ARG A 4 43.35 64.76 -16.89
C ARG A 4 42.86 63.62 -17.80
N ILE A 5 42.95 62.38 -17.33
CA ILE A 5 41.93 61.35 -17.57
C ILE A 5 41.74 60.60 -16.25
N ALA A 6 40.66 60.92 -15.54
CA ALA A 6 40.14 60.12 -14.44
C ALA A 6 39.23 59.06 -15.06
N VAL A 7 39.57 57.78 -14.86
CA VAL A 7 38.71 56.65 -15.25
C VAL A 7 37.82 56.33 -14.05
N ILE A 8 36.54 56.66 -14.17
CA ILE A 8 35.51 56.26 -13.19
C ILE A 8 35.00 54.88 -13.63
N ILE A 9 35.33 53.84 -12.85
CA ILE A 9 34.76 52.50 -13.02
C ILE A 9 33.40 52.50 -12.31
N PHE A 10 32.32 52.48 -13.10
CA PHE A 10 30.96 52.25 -12.60
C PHE A 10 30.81 50.75 -12.31
N MET A 11 30.98 50.36 -11.05
CA MET A 11 30.73 49.00 -10.57
C MET A 11 29.23 48.90 -10.23
N THR A 12 28.38 48.67 -11.22
CA THR A 12 26.96 48.39 -10.96
C THR A 12 26.84 46.97 -10.40
N LEU A 13 26.68 46.90 -9.09
CA LEU A 13 26.28 45.72 -8.34
C LEU A 13 24.88 45.29 -8.83
N GLY A 14 24.85 44.38 -9.79
CA GLY A 14 23.63 43.67 -10.19
C GLY A 14 23.22 42.73 -9.08
N MET A 15 22.50 43.26 -8.08
CA MET A 15 21.80 42.44 -7.10
C MET A 15 20.64 41.77 -7.84
N LEU A 16 20.89 40.57 -8.36
CA LEU A 16 19.85 39.69 -8.88
C LEU A 16 18.90 39.41 -7.71
N LEU A 17 17.77 40.10 -7.68
CA LEU A 17 16.61 39.67 -6.91
C LEU A 17 16.18 38.34 -7.52
N SER A 18 16.71 37.23 -7.03
CA SER A 18 16.06 35.93 -7.18
C SER A 18 14.77 36.03 -6.37
N LEU A 19 13.70 36.43 -7.05
CA LEU A 19 12.35 36.08 -6.64
C LEU A 19 12.38 34.56 -6.51
N ASN A 20 12.39 34.04 -5.28
CA ASN A 20 12.14 32.63 -5.05
C ASN A 20 10.74 32.36 -5.57
N ALA A 21 10.65 31.84 -6.79
CA ALA A 21 9.40 31.37 -7.33
C ALA A 21 8.89 30.29 -6.37
N ILE A 22 7.63 30.42 -5.95
CA ILE A 22 6.97 29.39 -5.15
C ILE A 22 7.02 28.10 -5.97
N VAL A 23 7.51 27.03 -5.34
CA VAL A 23 7.56 25.71 -5.94
C VAL A 23 6.12 25.26 -6.17
N THR A 24 5.76 25.11 -7.43
CA THR A 24 4.45 24.60 -7.81
C THR A 24 4.37 23.09 -7.59
N ARG A 25 3.17 22.52 -7.70
CA ARG A 25 3.00 21.08 -7.64
C ARG A 25 3.75 20.36 -8.76
N ASP A 26 3.80 20.95 -9.95
CA ASP A 26 4.50 20.39 -11.10
C ASP A 26 6.02 20.45 -10.90
N ASP A 27 6.54 21.50 -10.28
CA ASP A 27 7.95 21.59 -9.88
C ASP A 27 8.30 20.50 -8.86
N ALA A 28 7.45 20.31 -7.84
CA ALA A 28 7.62 19.25 -6.85
C ALA A 28 7.56 17.85 -7.49
N LYS A 29 6.59 17.61 -8.39
CA LYS A 29 6.49 16.36 -9.15
C LYS A 29 7.76 16.10 -9.98
N ALA A 30 8.26 17.12 -10.68
CA ALA A 30 9.48 17.02 -11.47
C ALA A 30 10.69 16.72 -10.57
N GLN A 31 10.81 17.37 -9.41
CA GLN A 31 11.86 17.10 -8.43
C GLN A 31 11.81 15.65 -7.92
N ILE A 32 10.64 15.15 -7.55
CA ILE A 32 10.47 13.76 -7.13
C ILE A 32 10.90 12.80 -8.24
N LEU A 33 10.35 12.92 -9.44
CA LEU A 33 10.54 11.94 -10.50
C LEU A 33 11.94 11.99 -11.12
N ASN A 34 12.50 13.20 -11.29
CA ASN A 34 13.73 13.39 -12.05
C ASN A 34 14.99 13.48 -11.18
N GLN A 35 14.86 13.70 -9.87
CA GLN A 35 16.00 13.86 -8.96
C GLN A 35 16.00 12.81 -7.86
N ILE A 36 14.88 12.63 -7.16
CA ILE A 36 14.82 11.75 -5.98
C ILE A 36 14.57 10.28 -6.37
N MET A 37 13.69 10.05 -7.33
CA MET A 37 13.22 8.71 -7.73
C MET A 37 13.70 8.27 -9.11
N VAL A 38 14.64 8.98 -9.71
CA VAL A 38 15.12 8.76 -11.09
C VAL A 38 15.50 7.30 -11.39
N ASN A 39 16.13 6.61 -10.44
CA ASN A 39 16.57 5.21 -10.59
C ASN A 39 15.54 4.15 -10.12
N SER A 40 14.38 4.62 -9.67
CA SER A 40 13.33 3.81 -9.03
C SER A 40 11.95 4.02 -9.65
N ILE A 41 11.84 4.76 -10.77
CA ILE A 41 10.61 4.84 -11.56
C ILE A 41 10.19 3.43 -11.99
N GLY A 42 8.90 3.13 -11.83
CA GLY A 42 8.35 1.80 -12.13
C GLY A 42 8.61 0.74 -11.07
N LYS A 43 9.39 1.04 -10.01
CA LYS A 43 9.71 0.10 -8.91
C LYS A 43 8.96 0.39 -7.61
N ALA A 44 8.26 1.52 -7.53
CA ALA A 44 7.52 1.97 -6.36
C ALA A 44 6.22 2.66 -6.80
N ASN A 45 5.21 2.67 -5.93
CA ASN A 45 4.09 3.59 -6.11
C ASN A 45 4.46 4.93 -5.47
N ILE A 46 4.27 6.01 -6.22
CA ILE A 46 4.61 7.37 -5.79
C ILE A 46 3.33 8.21 -5.82
N TYR A 47 3.00 8.79 -4.68
CA TYR A 47 1.81 9.60 -4.50
C TYR A 47 2.19 11.01 -4.04
N LEU A 48 1.63 12.04 -4.66
CA LEU A 48 1.89 13.44 -4.35
C LEU A 48 0.61 14.14 -3.90
N SER A 49 0.70 14.89 -2.79
CA SER A 49 -0.42 15.67 -2.26
C SER A 49 -0.99 16.62 -3.32
N THR A 50 -2.31 16.79 -3.34
CA THR A 50 -3.00 17.69 -4.28
C THR A 50 -2.85 19.17 -3.90
N GLN A 51 -2.56 19.43 -2.62
CA GLN A 51 -2.31 20.75 -2.05
C GLN A 51 -1.10 20.67 -1.12
N THR A 52 -0.54 21.84 -0.78
CA THR A 52 0.51 21.90 0.25
C THR A 52 -0.08 21.67 1.64
N VAL A 53 0.75 21.12 2.53
CA VAL A 53 0.40 20.83 3.91
C VAL A 53 1.20 21.76 4.82
N ALA A 54 0.51 22.44 5.74
CA ALA A 54 1.14 23.37 6.68
C ALA A 54 2.05 22.64 7.67
N VAL A 55 3.02 23.36 8.26
CA VAL A 55 3.88 22.86 9.35
C VAL A 55 3.06 22.31 10.52
N GLY A 56 3.57 21.32 11.24
CA GLY A 56 2.93 20.84 12.46
C GLY A 56 1.77 19.85 12.24
N VAL A 57 1.40 19.59 10.98
CA VAL A 57 0.32 18.65 10.64
C VAL A 57 0.86 17.23 10.64
N ASN A 58 0.16 16.32 11.33
CA ASN A 58 0.43 14.89 11.25
C ASN A 58 -0.09 14.32 9.93
N VAL A 59 0.75 13.59 9.20
CA VAL A 59 0.39 13.04 7.88
C VAL A 59 0.12 11.54 7.88
N VAL A 60 0.32 10.83 9.00
CA VAL A 60 0.20 9.36 9.11
C VAL A 60 -0.88 8.90 10.09
N SER A 61 -1.31 7.65 9.92
CA SER A 61 -2.36 6.99 10.72
C SER A 61 -1.82 5.99 11.76
N HIS A 62 -2.71 5.27 12.45
CA HIS A 62 -2.44 4.16 13.39
C HIS A 62 -1.39 4.42 14.48
N ASN A 63 -1.55 5.53 15.21
CA ASN A 63 -0.70 5.91 16.36
C ASN A 63 0.76 6.24 16.01
N GLU A 64 1.12 6.34 14.73
CA GLU A 64 2.38 6.97 14.32
C GLU A 64 2.19 8.49 14.22
N THR A 65 3.29 9.24 14.35
CA THR A 65 3.26 10.70 14.20
C THR A 65 4.42 11.13 13.31
N ILE A 66 4.08 11.72 12.18
CA ILE A 66 5.02 12.31 11.23
C ILE A 66 4.53 13.72 10.96
N ILE A 67 5.33 14.69 11.40
CA ILE A 67 5.01 16.10 11.30
C ILE A 67 5.72 16.71 10.10
N THR A 68 5.00 17.53 9.33
CA THR A 68 5.56 18.34 8.25
C THR A 68 6.62 19.33 8.78
N PRO A 69 7.83 19.37 8.20
CA PRO A 69 8.95 20.16 8.73
C PRO A 69 8.95 21.63 8.25
N TYR A 70 8.26 21.95 7.16
CA TYR A 70 8.25 23.29 6.56
C TYR A 70 6.90 23.99 6.74
N SER A 71 6.92 25.32 6.74
CA SER A 71 5.73 26.18 6.83
C SER A 71 4.64 25.80 5.81
N SER A 72 5.06 25.38 4.61
CA SER A 72 4.19 24.82 3.58
C SER A 72 4.96 23.75 2.80
N SER A 73 4.49 22.51 2.83
CA SER A 73 5.18 21.35 2.23
C SER A 73 4.33 20.70 1.13
N TRP A 74 4.92 20.42 -0.03
CA TRP A 74 4.42 19.33 -0.88
C TRP A 74 4.81 18.00 -0.24
N VAL A 75 3.84 17.12 -0.02
CA VAL A 75 4.06 15.84 0.66
C VAL A 75 3.97 14.73 -0.36
N THR A 76 5.03 13.94 -0.44
CA THR A 76 5.06 12.73 -1.27
C THR A 76 5.10 11.52 -0.36
N PHE A 77 4.21 10.56 -0.62
CA PHE A 77 4.26 9.22 -0.05
C PHE A 77 4.82 8.26 -1.10
N ILE A 78 5.81 7.47 -0.72
CA ILE A 78 6.48 6.50 -1.57
C ILE A 78 6.31 5.13 -0.92
N ASP A 79 5.53 4.30 -1.58
CA ASP A 79 5.41 2.88 -1.26
C ASP A 79 6.50 2.12 -2.03
N ASP A 80 7.58 1.81 -1.32
CA ASP A 80 8.73 1.10 -1.86
C ASP A 80 8.45 -0.38 -2.13
N ASN A 81 7.35 -0.94 -1.60
CA ASN A 81 6.99 -2.35 -1.77
C ASN A 81 5.48 -2.55 -1.99
N PRO A 82 4.89 -2.07 -3.11
CA PRO A 82 3.43 -1.98 -3.25
C PRO A 82 2.64 -3.30 -3.22
N VAL A 83 3.32 -4.43 -3.31
CA VAL A 83 2.70 -5.76 -3.27
C VAL A 83 2.76 -6.41 -1.88
N PHE A 84 3.46 -5.80 -0.91
CA PHE A 84 3.76 -6.39 0.40
C PHE A 84 2.72 -6.10 1.50
N GLY A 85 1.58 -5.48 1.18
CA GLY A 85 0.55 -5.13 2.16
C GLY A 85 0.84 -3.77 2.82
N TRP A 86 0.50 -3.58 4.10
CA TRP A 86 0.92 -2.39 4.88
C TRP A 86 1.88 -2.79 5.99
N LYS A 87 2.48 -1.82 6.71
CA LYS A 87 3.53 -2.04 7.73
C LYS A 87 4.86 -2.57 7.18
N HIS A 88 5.13 -2.37 5.89
CA HIS A 88 6.47 -2.54 5.30
C HIS A 88 7.17 -1.17 5.21
N PRO A 89 8.49 -1.13 4.95
CA PRO A 89 9.20 0.13 4.72
C PRO A 89 8.56 0.94 3.59
N CYS A 90 8.29 2.21 3.90
CA CYS A 90 7.85 3.25 2.98
C CYS A 90 8.59 4.55 3.31
N ARG A 91 8.39 5.59 2.50
CA ARG A 91 9.05 6.88 2.71
C ARG A 91 8.10 8.05 2.49
N TYR A 92 8.35 9.11 3.23
CA TYR A 92 7.80 10.43 2.98
C TYR A 92 8.89 11.34 2.44
N VAL A 93 8.53 12.18 1.48
CA VAL A 93 9.35 13.31 1.04
C VAL A 93 8.56 14.58 1.25
N PHE A 94 9.11 15.50 2.03
CA PHE A 94 8.58 16.84 2.23
C PHE A 94 9.40 17.80 1.40
N ILE A 95 8.78 18.53 0.47
CA ILE A 95 9.42 19.58 -0.32
C ILE A 95 8.86 20.92 0.15
N ASP A 96 9.74 21.83 0.59
CA ASP A 96 9.39 23.19 0.98
C ASP A 96 8.87 23.96 -0.24
N ALA A 97 7.62 24.43 -0.16
CA ALA A 97 6.98 25.18 -1.23
C ALA A 97 7.67 26.54 -1.50
N SER A 98 8.48 27.05 -0.57
CA SER A 98 9.16 28.34 -0.72
C SER A 98 10.57 28.24 -1.32
N SER A 99 11.26 27.12 -1.13
CA SER A 99 12.68 26.99 -1.50
C SER A 99 13.01 25.76 -2.35
N GLY A 100 12.15 24.74 -2.39
CA GLY A 100 12.45 23.45 -3.01
C GLY A 100 13.40 22.56 -2.20
N SER A 101 13.83 23.02 -1.01
CA SER A 101 14.54 22.18 -0.05
C SER A 101 13.67 20.99 0.34
N HIS A 102 14.27 19.83 0.57
CA HIS A 102 13.49 18.64 0.89
C HIS A 102 14.06 17.82 2.04
N GLN A 103 13.17 17.09 2.71
CA GLN A 103 13.51 16.12 3.74
C GLN A 103 12.87 14.78 3.38
N VAL A 104 13.64 13.70 3.50
CA VAL A 104 13.13 12.32 3.35
C VAL A 104 13.04 11.68 4.73
N LEU A 105 11.92 11.01 5.00
CA LEU A 105 11.68 10.30 6.25
C LEU A 105 11.26 8.86 5.96
N SER A 106 11.90 7.91 6.61
CA SER A 106 11.46 6.51 6.61
C SER A 106 10.24 6.33 7.49
N ALA A 107 9.28 5.55 7.02
CA ALA A 107 8.06 5.20 7.73
C ALA A 107 7.68 3.75 7.44
N THR A 108 6.61 3.27 8.06
CA THR A 108 6.03 1.96 7.77
C THR A 108 4.56 1.99 7.42
N ILE A 109 3.95 3.18 7.40
CA ILE A 109 2.52 3.32 7.22
C ILE A 109 2.14 4.35 6.16
N HIS A 110 0.96 4.15 5.60
CA HIS A 110 0.37 5.03 4.61
C HIS A 110 -0.20 6.30 5.26
N PRO A 111 -0.40 7.37 4.47
CA PRO A 111 -1.03 8.58 4.94
C PRO A 111 -2.45 8.33 5.45
N GLU A 112 -2.89 9.06 6.47
CA GLU A 112 -4.27 8.95 6.97
C GLU A 112 -5.29 9.40 5.91
N ASN A 113 -4.95 10.45 5.15
CA ASN A 113 -5.83 11.05 4.16
C ASN A 113 -5.39 10.71 2.72
N MET A 114 -5.33 9.43 2.37
CA MET A 114 -4.99 8.98 1.01
C MET A 114 -5.77 9.69 -0.12
N PRO A 115 -7.07 10.06 0.02
CA PRO A 115 -7.78 10.83 -1.01
C PRO A 115 -7.20 12.21 -1.34
N LEU A 116 -6.34 12.77 -0.47
CA LEU A 116 -5.65 14.03 -0.73
C LEU A 116 -4.34 13.85 -1.51
N PHE A 117 -4.04 12.63 -1.94
CA PHE A 117 -2.86 12.29 -2.73
C PHE A 117 -3.25 11.72 -4.09
N GLU A 118 -2.47 12.05 -5.11
CA GLU A 118 -2.62 11.51 -6.46
C GLU A 118 -1.39 10.69 -6.82
N MET A 119 -1.60 9.53 -7.45
CA MET A 119 -0.50 8.71 -7.95
C MET A 119 0.17 9.40 -9.14
N ILE A 120 1.47 9.67 -9.03
CA ILE A 120 2.28 10.31 -10.09
C ILE A 120 3.23 9.34 -10.78
N SER A 121 3.44 8.15 -10.21
CA SER A 121 4.14 7.02 -10.81
C SER A 121 3.68 5.74 -10.12
N ASN A 122 3.59 4.65 -10.88
CA ASN A 122 3.16 3.35 -10.36
C ASN A 122 4.25 2.31 -10.54
N TYR A 123 4.25 1.33 -9.63
CA TYR A 123 4.96 0.08 -9.81
C TYR A 123 4.40 -0.66 -11.02
N LEU A 124 5.32 -1.14 -11.87
CA LEU A 124 4.97 -1.96 -13.02
C LEU A 124 4.98 -3.41 -12.57
N LEU A 125 3.80 -4.04 -12.55
CA LEU A 125 3.71 -5.48 -12.33
C LEU A 125 4.53 -6.19 -13.42
N PRO A 126 5.40 -7.14 -13.05
CA PRO A 126 6.04 -7.97 -14.05
C PRO A 126 4.94 -8.69 -14.84
N THR A 127 5.12 -8.78 -16.16
CA THR A 127 4.22 -9.56 -17.01
C THR A 127 4.22 -11.00 -16.50
N ILE A 128 3.08 -11.45 -15.98
CA ILE A 128 2.91 -12.83 -15.58
C ILE A 128 2.76 -13.60 -16.89
N SER A 129 3.81 -14.32 -17.29
CA SER A 129 3.63 -15.39 -18.27
C SER A 129 2.70 -16.42 -17.65
N GLU A 130 1.59 -16.70 -18.33
CA GLU A 130 0.69 -17.78 -17.93
C GLU A 130 1.51 -19.06 -17.89
N ILE A 131 1.77 -19.57 -16.69
CA ILE A 131 2.41 -20.87 -16.53
C ILE A 131 1.32 -21.86 -16.91
N GLU A 132 1.52 -22.59 -18.01
CA GLU A 132 0.74 -23.79 -18.26
C GLU A 132 0.99 -24.74 -17.09
N LEU A 133 0.05 -24.75 -16.15
CA LEU A 133 0.08 -25.72 -15.08
C LEU A 133 -0.05 -27.10 -15.73
N PRO A 134 0.85 -28.05 -15.42
CA PRO A 134 0.64 -29.41 -15.88
C PRO A 134 -0.75 -29.86 -15.43
N PRO A 135 -1.49 -30.64 -16.25
CA PRO A 135 -2.79 -31.14 -15.86
C PRO A 135 -2.65 -31.80 -14.48
N ILE A 136 -3.53 -31.42 -13.55
CA ILE A 136 -3.59 -32.01 -12.21
C ILE A 136 -3.67 -33.52 -12.43
N GLN A 137 -2.57 -34.21 -12.13
CA GLN A 137 -2.61 -35.66 -12.08
C GLN A 137 -3.49 -35.98 -10.88
N ASN A 138 -4.69 -36.52 -11.13
CA ASN A 138 -5.62 -37.03 -10.11
C ASN A 138 -5.05 -38.29 -9.43
N THR A 139 -3.79 -38.26 -9.05
CA THR A 139 -3.10 -39.26 -8.24
C THR A 139 -2.89 -38.68 -6.86
N THR A 140 -3.93 -38.06 -6.28
CA THR A 140 -3.99 -37.97 -4.82
C THR A 140 -4.05 -39.41 -4.35
N PRO A 141 -3.02 -39.98 -3.71
CA PRO A 141 -3.18 -41.29 -3.09
C PRO A 141 -4.40 -41.18 -2.18
N GLU A 142 -5.26 -42.20 -2.20
CA GLU A 142 -6.42 -42.27 -1.32
C GLU A 142 -5.90 -42.17 0.12
N ARG A 143 -5.87 -40.95 0.66
CA ARG A 143 -5.38 -40.72 2.01
C ARG A 143 -6.49 -41.19 2.92
N ASN A 144 -6.18 -42.17 3.76
CA ASN A 144 -7.09 -42.58 4.82
C ASN A 144 -7.47 -41.33 5.62
N ARG A 145 -8.77 -41.01 5.62
CA ARG A 145 -9.30 -39.94 6.47
C ARG A 145 -9.01 -40.33 7.92
N ASP A 146 -8.27 -39.48 8.62
CA ASP A 146 -8.07 -39.63 10.06
C ASP A 146 -9.16 -38.80 10.77
N PRO A 147 -10.10 -39.45 11.46
CA PRO A 147 -11.22 -38.77 12.12
C PRO A 147 -10.78 -37.90 13.31
N HIS A 148 -9.49 -37.95 13.71
CA HIS A 148 -8.93 -37.18 14.81
C HIS A 148 -8.26 -35.88 14.37
N LEU A 149 -8.29 -35.53 13.08
CA LEU A 149 -7.72 -34.28 12.57
C LEU A 149 -8.73 -33.14 12.66
N TYR A 150 -8.30 -32.05 13.31
CA TYR A 150 -9.06 -30.80 13.47
C TYR A 150 -8.22 -29.63 13.01
N ALA A 151 -8.84 -28.64 12.39
CA ALA A 151 -8.19 -27.41 11.98
C ALA A 151 -9.01 -26.20 12.39
N ILE A 152 -8.33 -25.16 12.87
CA ILE A 152 -8.92 -23.84 13.08
C ILE A 152 -8.18 -22.88 12.15
N MET A 153 -8.94 -22.19 11.31
CA MET A 153 -8.43 -21.17 10.40
C MET A 153 -8.97 -19.83 10.84
N ILE A 154 -8.10 -18.84 11.00
CA ILE A 154 -8.49 -17.51 11.45
C ILE A 154 -7.90 -16.51 10.48
N ASN A 155 -8.76 -15.71 9.84
CA ASN A 155 -8.34 -14.43 9.29
C ASN A 155 -8.95 -13.30 10.14
N GLY A 156 -8.10 -12.44 10.68
CA GLY A 156 -8.51 -11.27 11.45
C GLY A 156 -8.38 -10.05 10.56
N THR A 157 -9.49 -9.38 10.31
CA THR A 157 -9.49 -8.09 9.61
C THR A 157 -10.53 -7.18 10.24
N ASN A 158 -10.48 -5.87 9.97
CA ASN A 158 -11.57 -4.99 10.37
C ASN A 158 -12.86 -5.51 9.71
N LEU A 159 -14.00 -5.49 10.41
CA LEU A 159 -15.29 -5.99 9.91
C LEU A 159 -15.68 -5.39 8.54
N TYR A 160 -15.09 -4.26 8.18
CA TYR A 160 -15.29 -3.58 6.90
C TYR A 160 -14.24 -3.87 5.83
N ASN A 161 -13.11 -4.49 6.16
CA ASN A 161 -12.06 -4.80 5.20
C ASN A 161 -12.34 -6.17 4.55
N LYS A 162 -12.78 -6.09 3.30
CA LYS A 162 -13.23 -7.18 2.42
C LYS A 162 -12.22 -7.48 1.30
N GLU A 163 -10.92 -7.35 1.59
CA GLU A 163 -9.88 -7.59 0.58
C GLU A 163 -9.83 -9.05 0.12
N ILE A 164 -10.09 -9.29 -1.18
CA ILE A 164 -10.17 -10.63 -1.80
C ILE A 164 -8.98 -11.55 -1.51
N ARG A 165 -7.79 -10.99 -1.25
CA ARG A 165 -6.62 -11.77 -0.86
C ARG A 165 -6.82 -12.58 0.43
N PHE A 166 -7.57 -12.07 1.40
CA PHE A 166 -7.81 -12.80 2.64
C PHE A 166 -8.71 -14.01 2.41
N TRP A 167 -9.67 -13.90 1.49
CA TRP A 167 -10.47 -15.03 1.03
C TRP A 167 -9.62 -16.03 0.24
N ASN A 168 -8.79 -15.56 -0.71
CA ASN A 168 -7.91 -16.44 -1.49
C ASN A 168 -6.99 -17.27 -0.59
N ASN A 169 -6.43 -16.65 0.47
CA ASN A 169 -5.60 -17.35 1.44
C ASN A 169 -6.37 -18.43 2.21
N LEU A 170 -7.60 -18.13 2.63
CA LEU A 170 -8.47 -19.12 3.28
C LEU A 170 -8.83 -20.25 2.31
N SER A 171 -9.23 -19.93 1.08
CA SER A 171 -9.61 -20.91 0.06
C SER A 171 -8.46 -21.89 -0.22
N ALA A 172 -7.26 -21.38 -0.48
CA ALA A 172 -6.09 -22.21 -0.74
C ALA A 172 -5.78 -23.17 0.43
N MET A 173 -5.83 -22.68 1.67
CA MET A 173 -5.57 -23.52 2.85
C MET A 173 -6.71 -24.53 3.09
N TYR A 174 -7.96 -24.12 2.88
CA TYR A 174 -9.13 -24.98 3.05
C TYR A 174 -9.07 -26.17 2.09
N CYS A 175 -8.84 -25.90 0.79
CA CYS A 175 -8.65 -26.94 -0.22
C CYS A 175 -7.49 -27.87 0.14
N ALA A 176 -6.34 -27.32 0.57
CA ALA A 176 -5.20 -28.12 0.97
C ALA A 176 -5.53 -29.06 2.15
N LEU A 177 -6.26 -28.59 3.16
CA LEU A 177 -6.69 -29.44 4.29
C LEU A 177 -7.63 -30.56 3.83
N LYS A 178 -8.56 -30.27 2.92
CA LYS A 178 -9.47 -31.26 2.33
C LYS A 178 -8.69 -32.33 1.56
N ASP A 179 -7.71 -31.92 0.75
CA ASP A 179 -6.80 -32.81 0.01
C ASP A 179 -5.93 -33.67 0.95
N LEU A 180 -5.61 -33.14 2.14
CA LEU A 180 -4.90 -33.87 3.19
C LEU A 180 -5.79 -34.83 3.98
N GLY A 181 -7.11 -34.84 3.75
CA GLY A 181 -8.06 -35.79 4.34
C GLY A 181 -8.87 -35.26 5.51
N TYR A 182 -8.87 -33.95 5.77
CA TYR A 182 -9.69 -33.34 6.83
C TYR A 182 -11.17 -33.35 6.44
N GLU A 183 -12.04 -33.65 7.39
CA GLU A 183 -13.49 -33.56 7.21
C GLU A 183 -13.98 -32.11 7.32
N ASP A 184 -14.95 -31.75 6.50
CA ASP A 184 -15.59 -30.43 6.46
C ASP A 184 -16.17 -29.98 7.82
N SER A 185 -16.68 -30.94 8.59
CA SER A 185 -17.24 -30.72 9.92
C SER A 185 -16.17 -30.42 10.98
N LYS A 186 -14.89 -30.63 10.66
CA LYS A 186 -13.72 -30.54 11.56
C LYS A 186 -12.77 -29.39 11.21
N ILE A 187 -13.09 -28.64 10.17
CA ILE A 187 -12.42 -27.39 9.81
C ILE A 187 -13.31 -26.24 10.29
N TYR A 188 -12.79 -25.45 11.23
CA TYR A 188 -13.50 -24.33 11.85
C TYR A 188 -12.87 -23.03 11.32
N VAL A 189 -13.61 -22.30 10.49
CA VAL A 189 -13.10 -21.07 9.88
C VAL A 189 -13.73 -19.84 10.54
N HIS A 190 -12.87 -18.99 11.08
CA HIS A 190 -13.17 -17.67 11.60
C HIS A 190 -12.69 -16.61 10.60
N SER A 191 -13.59 -15.76 10.13
CA SER A 191 -13.22 -14.69 9.18
C SER A 191 -14.09 -13.47 9.35
N ALA A 192 -13.48 -12.31 9.51
CA ALA A 192 -14.17 -11.02 9.59
C ALA A 192 -15.43 -11.07 10.50
N ASP A 193 -16.62 -10.83 9.93
CA ASP A 193 -17.92 -10.86 10.60
C ASP A 193 -18.57 -12.26 10.71
N GLY A 194 -17.96 -13.29 10.12
CA GLY A 194 -18.43 -14.67 10.15
C GLY A 194 -19.41 -15.04 9.04
N THR A 195 -19.57 -14.21 8.01
CA THR A 195 -20.44 -14.50 6.86
C THR A 195 -19.61 -14.71 5.58
N ALA A 196 -19.74 -15.87 4.91
CA ALA A 196 -19.18 -16.05 3.55
C ALA A 196 -20.06 -15.37 2.49
N ALA A 197 -21.34 -15.18 2.77
CA ALA A 197 -22.35 -14.85 1.76
C ALA A 197 -22.21 -13.46 1.10
N ASN A 198 -21.25 -12.60 1.47
CA ASN A 198 -21.22 -11.21 0.99
C ASN A 198 -19.85 -10.52 0.82
N ASN A 199 -18.72 -11.22 0.97
CA ASN A 199 -17.62 -10.54 1.67
C ASN A 199 -16.27 -10.31 0.98
N TYR A 200 -16.09 -10.63 -0.31
CA TYR A 200 -14.79 -10.35 -0.94
C TYR A 200 -14.84 -9.94 -2.43
N ASP A 201 -15.77 -10.49 -3.21
CA ASP A 201 -15.97 -10.15 -4.64
C ASP A 201 -17.45 -10.04 -5.04
N GLY A 202 -18.38 -10.17 -4.08
CA GLY A 202 -19.83 -10.21 -4.34
C GLY A 202 -20.33 -11.55 -4.90
N MET A 203 -19.51 -12.60 -4.93
CA MET A 203 -19.93 -13.93 -5.35
C MET A 203 -20.34 -14.82 -4.16
N GLU A 204 -21.44 -15.55 -4.33
CA GLU A 204 -21.90 -16.58 -3.38
C GLU A 204 -21.17 -17.91 -3.65
N ARG A 205 -19.93 -18.06 -3.15
CA ARG A 205 -19.15 -19.30 -3.28
C ARG A 205 -18.47 -19.69 -1.97
N GLY A 206 -18.41 -20.99 -1.70
CA GLY A 206 -17.63 -21.56 -0.59
C GLY A 206 -16.12 -21.44 -0.81
N LEU A 207 -15.33 -21.67 0.24
CA LEU A 207 -13.87 -21.63 0.20
C LEU A 207 -13.28 -22.71 -0.73
N ASP A 208 -13.99 -23.81 -0.95
CA ASP A 208 -13.61 -24.85 -1.92
C ASP A 208 -14.16 -24.62 -3.33
N LEU A 209 -14.67 -23.41 -3.61
CA LEU A 209 -15.29 -23.01 -4.87
C LEU A 209 -16.56 -23.79 -5.23
N ASP A 210 -17.09 -24.60 -4.31
CA ASP A 210 -18.33 -25.29 -4.55
C ASP A 210 -19.53 -24.33 -4.49
N LYS A 211 -20.59 -24.71 -5.20
CA LYS A 211 -21.87 -23.99 -5.24
C LYS A 211 -22.95 -24.78 -4.51
N ARG A 212 -22.65 -25.37 -3.35
CA ARG A 212 -23.65 -26.16 -2.63
C ARG A 212 -24.67 -25.26 -1.96
N LEU A 213 -25.93 -25.34 -2.44
CA LEU A 213 -27.09 -24.74 -1.80
C LEU A 213 -27.74 -25.72 -0.80
N PRO A 214 -28.26 -25.27 0.35
CA PRO A 214 -28.10 -23.91 0.88
C PRO A 214 -26.64 -23.71 1.30
N ILE A 215 -26.06 -22.54 0.96
CA ILE A 215 -24.64 -22.18 1.09
C ILE A 215 -24.02 -22.88 2.29
N ASN A 216 -23.20 -23.92 2.06
CA ASN A 216 -22.30 -24.40 3.10
C ASN A 216 -21.37 -23.23 3.40
N ASN A 217 -21.65 -22.53 4.49
CA ASN A 217 -20.87 -21.39 4.89
C ASN A 217 -19.61 -21.95 5.55
N ASP A 218 -18.60 -22.30 4.74
CA ASP A 218 -17.30 -22.80 5.24
C ASP A 218 -16.72 -21.86 6.31
N ILE A 219 -17.03 -20.56 6.19
CA ILE A 219 -16.84 -19.54 7.22
C ILE A 219 -18.00 -19.60 8.23
N ARG A 220 -17.76 -20.21 9.38
CA ARG A 220 -18.80 -20.47 10.38
C ARG A 220 -18.83 -19.45 11.52
N PHE A 221 -17.76 -18.67 11.68
CA PHE A 221 -17.58 -17.85 12.88
C PHE A 221 -16.99 -16.47 12.58
N PRO A 222 -17.37 -15.44 13.36
CA PRO A 222 -16.66 -14.17 13.36
C PRO A 222 -15.24 -14.35 13.87
N ALA A 223 -14.30 -13.56 13.35
CA ALA A 223 -12.95 -13.45 13.89
C ALA A 223 -12.89 -12.46 15.06
N THR A 224 -13.73 -12.68 16.08
CA THR A 224 -13.81 -11.83 17.27
C THR A 224 -13.36 -12.60 18.51
N LEU A 225 -12.83 -11.89 19.51
CA LEU A 225 -12.38 -12.51 20.76
C LEU A 225 -13.48 -13.36 21.46
N PRO A 226 -14.77 -12.97 21.48
CA PRO A 226 -15.83 -13.83 22.00
C PRO A 226 -16.05 -15.12 21.22
N SER A 227 -15.76 -15.12 19.92
CA SER A 227 -15.98 -16.28 19.03
C SER A 227 -14.84 -17.29 19.09
N ILE A 228 -13.64 -16.90 19.55
CA ILE A 228 -12.43 -17.74 19.61
C ILE A 228 -12.26 -18.29 21.04
N LYS A 229 -13.29 -18.95 21.59
CA LYS A 229 -13.28 -19.51 22.96
C LYS A 229 -13.58 -21.00 22.95
#